data_AF-A0A2T3HLH1-F1
#
_entry.id   AF-A0A2T3HLH1-F1
#
_cell.length_a   1.000
_cell.length_b   1.000
_cell.length_c   1.000
_cell.angle_alpha   90.00
_cell.angle_beta   90.00
_cell.angle_gamma   90.00
#
_symmetry.space_group_name_H-M   'P 1'
#
loop_
_entity.id
_entity.type
_entity.pdbx_description
1 polymer ?
#
loop_
_entity_poly.entity_id
_entity_poly.type
_entity_poly.pdbx_seq_one_letter_code
_entity_poly.pdbx_strand_id
1 'polypeptide(L)'
;MKNQKLNKYDRNIGNFILITGILHVILGFVENWNLATQIWNSGITNTLVGHPGRASFFWYEIAGAFVMLLGSVVQHHLNQCRQPIPKRYGYYLLIVGLIGCTLEPVSGFYIFLIIALPIMLSKQHPAHETARTGNNA
;
A
#
# COMPACT_ATOMS: atom_id res chain seq x y z
N MET A 1 3.39 -29.26 -15.67
CA MET A 1 3.33 -28.09 -14.75
C MET A 1 4.27 -27.01 -15.25
N LYS A 2 3.78 -25.94 -15.91
CA LYS A 2 4.63 -24.80 -16.28
C LYS A 2 4.87 -23.96 -15.01
N ASN A 3 6.04 -24.13 -14.39
CA ASN A 3 6.57 -23.24 -13.36
C ASN A 3 6.79 -21.86 -13.99
N GLN A 4 5.78 -21.00 -13.96
CA GLN A 4 5.93 -19.64 -14.45
C GLN A 4 6.69 -18.83 -13.40
N LYS A 5 7.94 -18.48 -13.72
CA LYS A 5 8.77 -17.61 -12.89
C LYS A 5 8.08 -16.25 -12.77
N LEU A 6 7.74 -15.84 -11.55
CA LEU A 6 7.41 -14.45 -11.25
C LEU A 6 8.48 -13.54 -11.87
N ASN A 7 8.03 -12.53 -12.61
CA ASN A 7 8.91 -11.53 -13.19
C ASN A 7 9.67 -10.85 -12.04
N LYS A 8 10.92 -10.43 -12.27
CA LYS A 8 11.71 -9.74 -11.22
C LYS A 8 10.96 -8.56 -10.59
N TYR A 9 10.13 -7.88 -11.39
CA TYR A 9 9.25 -6.77 -10.98
C TYR A 9 8.11 -7.21 -10.07
N ASP A 10 7.39 -8.28 -10.44
CA ASP A 10 6.28 -8.81 -9.63
C ASP A 10 6.76 -9.37 -8.29
N ARG A 11 8.00 -9.89 -8.23
CA ARG A 11 8.57 -10.45 -6.99
C ARG A 11 8.93 -9.39 -5.95
N ASN A 12 9.28 -8.18 -6.39
CA ASN A 12 9.82 -7.14 -5.52
C ASN A 12 8.83 -6.00 -5.26
N ILE A 13 7.61 -6.10 -5.79
CA ILE A 13 6.63 -5.02 -5.65
C ILE A 13 6.23 -4.78 -4.19
N GLY A 14 6.18 -5.82 -3.36
CA GLY A 14 5.92 -5.68 -1.93
C GLY A 14 6.99 -4.85 -1.23
N ASN A 15 8.26 -5.10 -1.53
CA ASN A 15 9.38 -4.29 -1.04
C ASN A 15 9.30 -2.83 -1.52
N PHE A 16 8.89 -2.61 -2.77
CA PHE A 16 8.71 -1.25 -3.30
C PHE A 16 7.66 -0.47 -2.51
N ILE A 17 6.49 -1.09 -2.29
CA ILE A 17 5.40 -0.52 -1.48
C ILE A 17 5.89 -0.24 -0.05
N LEU A 18 6.63 -1.18 0.55
CA LEU A 18 7.16 -1.03 1.90
C LEU A 18 8.14 0.15 2.02
N ILE A 19 9.06 0.29 1.05
CA ILE A 19 9.99 1.42 0.99
C ILE A 19 9.23 2.74 0.81
N THR A 20 8.19 2.78 -0.04
CA THR A 20 7.36 3.97 -0.20
C THR A 20 6.70 4.37 1.11
N GLY A 21 6.18 3.42 1.89
CA GLY A 21 5.62 3.68 3.22
C GLY A 21 6.65 4.25 4.20
N ILE A 22 7.87 3.69 4.22
CA ILE A 22 8.98 4.21 5.05
C ILE A 22 9.32 5.65 4.68
N LEU A 23 9.47 5.92 3.38
CA LEU A 23 9.77 7.27 2.90
C LEU A 23 8.64 8.24 3.24
N HIS A 24 7.39 7.81 3.19
CA HIS A 24 6.25 8.66 3.51
C HIS A 24 6.22 9.06 4.99
N VAL A 25 6.51 8.11 5.89
CA VAL A 25 6.70 8.38 7.34
C VAL A 25 7.84 9.38 7.55
N ILE A 26 9.01 9.12 6.94
CA ILE A 26 10.17 10.01 7.10
C ILE A 26 9.86 11.42 6.60
N LEU A 27 9.21 11.56 5.44
CA LEU A 27 8.83 12.85 4.88
C LEU A 27 7.82 13.57 5.79
N GLY A 28 6.80 12.87 6.28
CA GLY A 28 5.86 13.41 7.25
C GLY A 28 6.54 13.95 8.50
N PHE A 29 7.50 13.18 9.04
CA PHE A 29 8.26 13.55 10.22
C PHE A 29 9.18 14.76 9.98
N VAL A 30 9.87 14.82 8.84
CA VAL A 30 10.77 15.93 8.50
C VAL A 30 10.00 17.21 8.22
N GLU A 31 8.91 17.15 7.45
CA GLU A 31 8.07 18.33 7.14
C GLU A 31 7.40 18.89 8.40
N ASN A 32 7.06 18.03 9.36
CA ASN A 32 6.32 18.40 10.57
C ASN A 32 7.16 18.31 11.85
N TRP A 33 8.49 18.42 11.76
CA TRP A 33 9.41 18.26 12.90
C TRP A 33 9.04 19.13 14.13
N ASN A 34 8.68 20.39 13.89
CA ASN A 34 8.26 21.31 14.93
C ASN A 34 6.92 20.89 15.59
N LEU A 35 6.04 20.21 14.86
CA LEU A 35 4.78 19.70 15.39
C LEU A 35 5.00 18.39 16.15
N ALA A 36 5.88 17.51 15.66
CA ALA A 36 6.24 16.27 16.31
C ALA A 36 6.84 16.52 17.70
N THR A 37 7.77 17.47 17.81
CA THR A 37 8.37 17.88 19.09
C THR A 37 7.35 18.51 20.04
N GLN A 38 6.41 19.31 19.53
CA GLN A 38 5.31 19.85 20.33
C GLN A 38 4.38 18.77 20.87
N ILE A 39 3.99 17.79 20.05
CA ILE A 39 3.16 16.65 20.47
C ILE A 39 3.88 15.85 21.55
N TRP A 40 5.18 15.59 21.36
CA TRP A 40 6.00 14.89 22.33
C TRP A 40 6.03 15.61 23.70
N ASN A 41 6.20 16.93 23.68
CA ASN A 41 6.29 17.74 24.90
C ASN A 41 4.94 18.01 25.57
N SER A 42 3.83 18.00 24.81
CA SER A 42 2.48 18.27 25.34
C SER A 42 1.71 17.02 25.77
N GLY A 43 2.30 15.83 25.61
CA GLY A 43 1.68 14.55 25.91
C GLY A 43 1.00 13.93 24.69
N ILE A 44 1.08 12.61 24.53
CA ILE A 44 0.65 11.92 23.30
C ILE A 44 -0.88 11.89 23.14
N THR A 45 -1.64 12.21 24.20
CA THR A 45 -3.12 12.12 24.21
C THR A 45 -3.78 13.49 24.02
N ASN A 46 -4.90 13.52 23.29
CA ASN A 46 -5.72 14.71 23.03
C ASN A 46 -5.00 15.91 22.37
N THR A 47 -3.86 15.69 21.70
CA THR A 47 -3.05 16.77 21.09
C THR A 47 -3.51 17.18 19.69
N LEU A 48 -4.39 16.41 19.07
CA LEU A 48 -4.86 16.60 17.69
C LEU A 48 -6.06 17.56 17.59
N VAL A 49 -6.83 17.70 18.67
CA VAL A 49 -8.06 18.51 18.67
C VAL A 49 -7.70 20.00 18.56
N GLY A 50 -8.28 20.67 17.57
CA GLY A 50 -8.11 22.13 17.37
C GLY A 50 -6.86 22.56 16.61
N HIS A 51 -6.01 21.63 16.16
CA HIS A 51 -4.76 21.96 15.45
C HIS A 51 -4.65 21.25 14.09
N PRO A 52 -5.08 21.91 12.99
CA PRO A 52 -5.07 21.32 11.64
C PRO A 52 -3.71 20.74 11.22
N GLY A 53 -2.60 21.42 11.56
CA GLY A 53 -1.25 20.94 11.24
C GLY A 53 -0.89 19.61 11.93
N ARG A 54 -1.38 19.38 13.17
CA ARG A 54 -1.13 18.12 13.88
C ARG A 54 -1.95 16.97 13.29
N ALA A 55 -3.15 17.25 12.77
CA ALA A 55 -3.96 16.28 12.04
C ALA A 55 -3.28 15.87 10.72
N SER A 56 -2.67 16.81 9.99
CA SER A 56 -1.85 16.49 8.81
C SER A 56 -0.65 15.62 9.17
N PHE A 57 0.10 15.95 10.24
CA PHE A 57 1.20 15.09 10.70
C PHE A 57 0.72 13.66 10.99
N PHE A 58 -0.36 13.50 11.77
CA PHE A 58 -0.94 12.19 12.04
C PHE A 58 -1.34 11.43 10.78
N TRP A 59 -1.88 12.13 9.77
CA TRP A 59 -2.24 11.54 8.48
C TRP A 59 -1.02 10.92 7.77
N TYR A 60 0.10 11.66 7.66
CA TYR A 60 1.33 11.13 7.07
C TYR A 60 1.82 9.87 7.79
N GLU A 61 1.82 9.89 9.12
CA GLU A 61 2.29 8.77 9.95
C GLU A 61 1.40 7.54 9.79
N ILE A 62 0.07 7.68 9.90
CA ILE A 62 -0.85 6.55 9.84
C ILE A 62 -0.97 6.00 8.41
N ALA A 63 -0.97 6.87 7.40
CA ALA A 63 -1.00 6.46 5.99
C ALA A 63 0.30 5.73 5.63
N GLY A 64 1.45 6.26 6.05
CA GLY A 64 2.75 5.62 5.84
C GLY A 64 2.84 4.24 6.49
N ALA A 65 2.41 4.12 7.75
CA ALA A 65 2.34 2.83 8.44
C ALA A 65 1.40 1.83 7.75
N PHE A 66 0.24 2.29 7.26
CA PHE A 66 -0.68 1.45 6.50
C PHE A 66 -0.08 0.96 5.18
N VAL A 67 0.65 1.83 4.46
CA VAL A 67 1.37 1.45 3.23
C VAL A 67 2.49 0.45 3.54
N MET A 68 3.24 0.62 4.62
CA MET A 68 4.24 -0.36 5.07
C MET A 68 3.61 -1.73 5.36
N LEU A 69 2.48 -1.74 6.08
CA LEU A 69 1.73 -2.97 6.37
C LEU A 69 1.29 -3.65 5.07
N LEU A 70 0.71 -2.89 4.14
CA LEU A 70 0.29 -3.42 2.84
C LEU A 70 1.48 -4.01 2.07
N GLY A 71 2.62 -3.31 2.02
CA GLY A 71 3.84 -3.79 1.37
C GLY A 71 4.35 -5.09 1.97
N SER A 72 4.32 -5.22 3.30
CA SER A 72 4.71 -6.46 3.99
C SER A 72 3.77 -7.62 3.69
N VAL A 73 2.45 -7.39 3.67
CA VAL A 73 1.44 -8.41 3.33
C VAL A 73 1.61 -8.86 1.88
N VAL A 74 1.81 -7.91 0.97
CA VAL A 74 2.07 -8.17 -0.45
C VAL A 74 3.32 -9.04 -0.62
N GLN A 75 4.43 -8.66 0.03
CA GLN A 75 5.69 -9.39 -0.07
C GLN A 75 5.58 -10.79 0.54
N HIS A 76 4.90 -10.91 1.68
CA HIS A 76 4.66 -12.20 2.34
C HIS A 76 3.84 -13.13 1.44
N HIS A 77 2.76 -12.62 0.84
CA HIS A 77 1.93 -13.40 -0.08
C HIS A 77 2.72 -13.88 -1.31
N LEU A 78 3.52 -13.00 -1.93
CA LEU A 78 4.35 -13.36 -3.07
C LEU A 78 5.38 -14.44 -2.73
N ASN A 79 5.98 -14.36 -1.53
CA ASN A 79 6.97 -15.33 -1.07
C ASN A 79 6.33 -16.71 -0.80
N GLN A 80 5.14 -16.74 -0.20
CA GLN A 80 4.47 -17.99 0.19
C GLN A 80 3.71 -18.65 -0.97
N CYS A 81 2.86 -17.89 -1.66
CA CYS A 81 1.96 -18.43 -2.68
C CYS A 81 2.64 -18.54 -4.04
N ARG A 82 3.72 -17.77 -4.29
CA ARG A 82 4.36 -17.62 -5.61
C ARG A 82 3.36 -17.28 -6.74
N GLN A 83 2.24 -16.66 -6.37
CA GLN A 83 1.19 -16.24 -7.27
C GLN A 83 1.04 -14.71 -7.20
N PRO A 84 0.68 -14.07 -8.32
CA PRO A 84 0.40 -12.64 -8.33
C PRO A 84 -0.83 -12.33 -7.49
N ILE A 85 -0.84 -11.13 -6.90
CA ILE A 85 -1.95 -10.68 -6.07
C ILE A 85 -3.25 -10.60 -6.89
N PRO A 86 -4.39 -11.01 -6.32
CA PRO A 86 -5.65 -10.90 -7.02
C PRO A 86 -5.99 -9.46 -7.43
N LYS A 87 -6.36 -9.24 -8.71
CA LYS A 87 -6.70 -7.93 -9.29
C LYS A 87 -7.76 -7.16 -8.49
N ARG A 88 -8.67 -7.86 -7.79
CA ARG A 88 -9.67 -7.25 -6.89
C ARG A 88 -9.04 -6.26 -5.89
N TYR A 89 -7.85 -6.57 -5.37
CA TYR A 89 -7.16 -5.69 -4.42
C TYR A 89 -6.63 -4.42 -5.08
N GLY A 90 -6.23 -4.49 -6.36
CA GLY A 90 -5.87 -3.31 -7.14
C GLY A 90 -7.04 -2.35 -7.33
N TYR A 91 -8.25 -2.87 -7.60
CA TYR A 91 -9.46 -2.04 -7.72
C TYR A 91 -9.82 -1.32 -6.42
N TYR A 92 -9.71 -1.99 -5.27
CA TYR A 92 -9.95 -1.34 -3.97
C TYR A 92 -8.96 -0.19 -3.73
N LEU A 93 -7.68 -0.41 -4.02
CA LEU A 93 -6.66 0.65 -3.88
C LEU A 93 -6.90 1.81 -4.85
N LEU A 94 -7.37 1.52 -6.06
CA LEU A 94 -7.71 2.55 -7.05
C LEU A 94 -8.90 3.40 -6.59
N ILE A 95 -9.95 2.78 -6.05
CA ILE A 95 -11.12 3.49 -5.50
C ILE A 95 -10.69 4.38 -4.33
N VAL A 96 -9.91 3.84 -3.39
CA VAL A 96 -9.39 4.60 -2.24
C VAL A 96 -8.54 5.78 -2.71
N GLY A 97 -7.65 5.55 -3.68
CA GLY A 97 -6.82 6.61 -4.27
C GLY A 97 -7.64 7.70 -4.96
N LEU A 98 -8.67 7.32 -5.74
CA LEU A 98 -9.54 8.29 -6.42
C LEU A 98 -10.36 9.13 -5.44
N ILE A 99 -10.97 8.49 -4.43
CA ILE A 99 -11.73 9.21 -3.40
C ILE A 99 -10.79 10.15 -2.64
N GLY A 100 -9.61 9.65 -2.25
CA GLY A 100 -8.60 10.45 -1.57
C GLY A 100 -8.13 11.65 -2.39
N CYS A 101 -7.73 11.45 -3.65
CA CYS A 101 -7.28 12.52 -4.54
C CYS A 101 -8.37 13.56 -4.86
N THR A 102 -9.65 13.18 -4.83
CA THR A 102 -10.77 14.11 -5.08
C THR A 102 -11.14 14.90 -3.84
N LEU A 103 -11.11 14.30 -2.66
CA LEU A 103 -11.41 14.98 -1.39
C LEU A 103 -10.24 15.81 -0.88
N GLU A 104 -9.02 15.32 -1.05
CA GLU A 104 -7.80 15.93 -0.56
C GLU A 104 -6.68 15.72 -1.62
N PRO A 105 -6.55 16.66 -2.58
CA PRO A 105 -5.61 16.54 -3.69
C PRO A 105 -4.14 16.79 -3.33
N VAL A 106 -3.80 17.19 -2.10
CA VAL A 106 -2.43 17.56 -1.69
C VAL A 106 -1.78 16.49 -0.79
N SER A 107 -2.55 15.59 -0.21
CA SER A 107 -2.21 14.65 0.88
C SER A 107 -1.52 13.35 0.47
N GLY A 108 -1.12 13.22 -0.80
CA GLY A 108 -0.32 12.08 -1.25
C GLY A 108 -1.08 10.79 -1.58
N PHE A 109 -2.43 10.81 -1.64
CA PHE A 109 -3.23 9.64 -2.07
C PHE A 109 -2.87 9.07 -3.45
N TYR A 110 -2.15 9.85 -4.27
CA TYR A 110 -1.56 9.39 -5.53
C TYR A 110 -0.70 8.12 -5.38
N ILE A 111 -0.12 7.88 -4.20
CA ILE A 111 0.62 6.65 -3.89
C ILE A 111 -0.26 5.41 -4.08
N PHE A 112 -1.53 5.45 -3.66
CA PHE A 112 -2.45 4.31 -3.83
C PHE A 112 -2.75 4.04 -5.30
N LEU A 113 -2.80 5.07 -6.15
CA LEU A 113 -2.97 4.93 -7.60
C LEU A 113 -1.74 4.27 -8.24
N ILE A 114 -0.53 4.70 -7.85
CA ILE A 114 0.73 4.12 -8.32
C ILE A 114 0.83 2.63 -7.94
N ILE A 115 0.39 2.26 -6.73
CA ILE A 115 0.39 0.87 -6.25
C ILE A 115 -0.67 0.02 -6.96
N ALA A 116 -1.85 0.58 -7.25
CA ALA A 116 -2.94 -0.13 -7.89
C ALA A 116 -2.59 -0.62 -9.31
N LEU A 117 -1.88 0.21 -10.08
CA LEU A 117 -1.57 -0.04 -11.49
C LEU A 117 -0.85 -1.38 -11.73
N PRO A 118 0.30 -1.69 -11.09
CA PRO A 118 0.96 -2.98 -11.27
C PRO A 118 0.11 -4.18 -10.83
N ILE A 119 -0.69 -4.06 -9.77
CA ILE A 119 -1.56 -5.14 -9.30
C ILE A 119 -2.63 -5.45 -10.36
N MET A 120 -3.19 -4.42 -11.00
CA MET A 120 -4.17 -4.58 -12.08
C MET A 120 -3.57 -5.14 -13.36
N LEU A 121 -2.35 -4.71 -13.70
CA LEU A 121 -1.63 -5.17 -14.89
C LEU A 121 -1.01 -6.57 -14.72
N SER A 122 -0.99 -7.11 -13.50
CA SER A 122 -0.50 -8.46 -13.24
C SER A 122 -1.32 -9.51 -14.01
N LYS A 123 -0.63 -10.44 -14.68
CA LYS A 123 -1.27 -11.55 -15.39
C LYS A 123 -1.76 -12.58 -14.38
N GLN A 124 -3.07 -12.58 -14.13
CA GLN A 124 -3.71 -13.63 -13.35
C GLN A 124 -3.86 -14.89 -14.19
N HIS A 125 -3.57 -16.05 -13.61
CA HIS A 125 -3.96 -17.32 -14.20
C HIS A 125 -5.33 -17.74 -13.68
N PRO A 126 -6.28 -18.09 -14.56
CA PRO A 126 -7.58 -18.59 -14.13
C PRO A 126 -7.38 -19.90 -13.37
N ALA A 127 -7.76 -19.92 -12.10
CA ALA A 127 -7.74 -21.11 -11.24
C ALA A 127 -8.66 -22.25 -11.71
N HIS A 128 -9.41 -22.05 -12.80
CA HIS A 128 -10.47 -22.96 -13.26
C HIS A 128 -10.06 -23.95 -14.36
N GLU A 129 -8.86 -23.86 -14.93
CA GLU A 129 -8.48 -24.75 -16.06
C GLU A 129 -7.91 -26.11 -15.63
N THR A 130 -7.51 -26.25 -14.36
CA THR A 130 -7.04 -27.53 -13.79
C THR A 130 -8.17 -28.47 -13.36
N ALA A 131 -9.42 -28.00 -13.25
CA ALA A 131 -10.55 -28.84 -12.85
C ALA A 131 -11.22 -29.57 -14.04
N ARG A 132 -11.09 -29.07 -15.27
CA ARG A 132 -11.71 -29.68 -16.46
C ARG A 132 -10.86 -30.78 -17.11
N THR A 133 -9.55 -30.80 -16.89
CA THR A 133 -8.64 -31.76 -17.53
C THR A 133 -8.45 -33.06 -16.74
N GLY A 134 -8.92 -33.13 -15.49
CA GLY A 134 -8.85 -34.33 -14.66
C GLY A 134 -10.08 -35.25 -14.73
N ASN A 135 -11.11 -34.91 -15.51
CA ASN A 135 -12.38 -35.65 -15.56
C ASN A 135 -12.62 -36.39 -16.90
N ASN A 136 -11.61 -36.42 -17.78
CA ASN A 136 -11.69 -37.04 -19.10
C ASN A 136 -10.58 -38.11 -19.32
N ALA A 137 -10.10 -38.76 -18.26
CA ALA A 137 -9.14 -39.86 -18.34
C ALA A 137 -9.78 -41.16 -17.83
#